data_AF-A0A4S8QIX3-F1
#
_entry.id   AF-A0A4S8QIX3-F1
#
_cell.length_a   1.000
_cell.length_b   1.000
_cell.length_c   1.000
_cell.angle_alpha   90.00
_cell.angle_beta   90.00
_cell.angle_gamma   90.00
#
_symmetry.space_group_name_H-M   'P 1'
#
loop_
_entity.id
_entity.type
_entity.pdbx_description
1 polymer ?
#
loop_
_entity_poly.entity_id
_entity_poly.type
_entity_poly.pdbx_seq_one_letter_code
_entity_poly.pdbx_strand_id
1 'polypeptide(L)'
;MHYPVLLTMALMFGGTIADLHTRGWCTDFKQVGYIKSTPNNNVATKAACAAYKNRNTGTKQWDTCPDCTPKHIGGDEWNYYCLQAGAYASEAE
;
A
#
# COMPACT_ATOMS: atom_id res chain seq x y z
N MET A 1 43.44 36.88 11.11
CA MET A 1 43.34 35.45 10.71
C MET A 1 41.87 35.09 10.75
N HIS A 2 41.22 35.00 9.59
CA HIS A 2 39.80 34.67 9.45
C HIS A 2 39.67 33.14 9.38
N TYR A 3 38.94 32.52 10.30
CA TYR A 3 38.48 31.14 10.14
C TYR A 3 37.11 31.18 9.45
N PRO A 4 36.95 30.68 8.21
CA PRO A 4 35.61 30.45 7.70
C PRO A 4 35.08 29.20 8.41
N VAL A 5 34.12 29.41 9.33
CA VAL A 5 33.31 28.33 9.89
C VAL A 5 32.44 27.79 8.76
N LEU A 6 32.95 26.79 8.05
CA LEU A 6 32.21 25.99 7.09
C LEU A 6 31.16 25.20 7.87
N LEU A 7 29.96 25.78 7.96
CA LEU A 7 28.76 25.16 8.47
C LEU A 7 28.36 24.03 7.50
N THR A 8 28.87 22.83 7.73
CA THR A 8 28.42 21.63 7.05
C THR A 8 27.01 21.29 7.53
N MET A 9 25.99 21.79 6.81
CA MET A 9 24.62 21.28 6.95
C MET A 9 24.61 19.84 6.44
N ALA A 10 24.91 18.90 7.33
CA ALA A 10 24.66 17.49 7.11
C ALA A 10 23.15 17.30 6.90
N LEU A 11 22.73 17.17 5.64
CA LEU A 11 21.38 16.79 5.26
C LEU A 11 21.11 15.39 5.82
N MET A 12 20.35 15.36 6.91
CA MET A 12 19.71 14.15 7.42
C MET A 12 18.66 13.73 6.40
N PHE A 13 19.03 12.84 5.47
CA PHE A 13 18.04 12.10 4.68
C PHE A 13 17.36 11.09 5.59
N GLY A 14 16.36 11.56 6.35
CA GLY A 14 15.41 10.70 7.04
C GLY A 14 14.46 10.07 6.02
N GLY A 15 14.91 9.01 5.34
CA GLY A 15 14.03 8.19 4.53
C GLY A 15 13.24 7.25 5.44
N THR A 16 11.92 7.42 5.51
CA THR A 16 11.06 6.34 5.99
C THR A 16 10.99 5.30 4.88
N ILE A 17 11.53 4.10 5.14
CA ILE A 17 11.24 2.94 4.30
C ILE A 17 9.79 2.54 4.60
N ALA A 18 8.86 2.98 3.75
CA ALA A 18 7.54 2.37 3.72
C ALA A 18 7.73 0.91 3.26
N ASP A 19 7.07 -0.02 3.95
CA ASP A 19 7.19 -1.45 3.70
C ASP A 19 6.84 -1.76 2.23
N LEU A 20 7.86 -2.20 1.49
CA LEU A 20 7.77 -2.39 0.04
C LEU A 20 7.16 -3.76 -0.22
N HIS A 21 5.84 -3.78 -0.35
CA HIS A 21 5.14 -4.97 -0.80
C HIS A 21 5.05 -4.95 -2.33
N THR A 22 5.54 -6.01 -2.96
CA THR A 22 5.48 -6.21 -4.40
C THR A 22 4.10 -6.64 -4.90
N ARG A 23 3.26 -7.25 -4.05
CA ARG A 23 1.89 -7.75 -4.34
C ARG A 23 0.96 -7.50 -3.14
N GLY A 24 -0.34 -7.36 -3.41
CA GLY A 24 -1.34 -7.15 -2.36
C GLY A 24 -2.72 -7.59 -2.80
N TRP A 25 -3.51 -8.09 -1.86
CA TRP A 25 -4.86 -8.60 -2.11
C TRP A 25 -5.76 -8.37 -0.90
N CYS A 26 -7.06 -8.38 -1.13
CA CYS A 26 -8.05 -8.31 -0.07
C CYS A 26 -8.33 -9.70 0.49
N THR A 27 -8.59 -9.80 1.79
CA THR A 27 -8.94 -11.06 2.45
C THR A 27 -10.27 -10.97 3.17
N ASP A 28 -11.01 -12.07 3.17
CA ASP A 28 -12.16 -12.23 4.06
C ASP A 28 -11.73 -12.84 5.38
N PHE A 29 -12.66 -12.92 6.33
CA PHE A 29 -12.48 -13.68 7.55
C PHE A 29 -13.38 -14.91 7.52
N LYS A 30 -12.77 -16.10 7.61
CA LYS A 30 -13.49 -17.36 7.74
C LYS A 30 -13.06 -18.07 9.02
N GLN A 31 -14.01 -18.27 9.93
CA GLN A 31 -13.82 -19.09 11.13
C GLN A 31 -14.65 -20.38 11.02
N VAL A 32 -14.00 -21.54 11.12
CA VAL A 32 -14.64 -22.85 11.20
C VAL A 32 -14.14 -23.54 12.46
N GLY A 33 -14.96 -23.59 13.50
CA GLY A 33 -14.52 -24.01 14.84
C GLY A 33 -13.39 -23.10 15.35
N TYR A 34 -12.25 -23.69 15.71
CA TYR A 34 -11.05 -22.98 16.15
C TYR A 34 -10.10 -22.56 15.01
N ILE A 35 -10.43 -22.89 13.76
CA ILE A 35 -9.58 -22.56 12.61
C ILE A 35 -9.95 -21.16 12.11
N LYS A 36 -9.01 -20.22 12.22
CA LYS A 36 -9.08 -18.90 11.62
C LYS A 36 -8.33 -18.90 10.29
N SER A 37 -9.02 -18.52 9.21
CA SER A 37 -8.45 -18.38 7.88
C SER A 37 -8.79 -17.00 7.31
N THR A 38 -7.85 -16.44 6.57
CA THR A 38 -8.00 -15.19 5.82
C THR A 38 -7.98 -15.48 4.31
N PRO A 39 -9.02 -16.12 3.75
CA PRO A 39 -9.02 -16.47 2.34
C PRO A 39 -8.99 -15.22 1.46
N ASN A 40 -8.34 -15.32 0.31
CA ASN A 40 -8.25 -14.24 -0.67
C ASN A 40 -9.64 -13.94 -1.28
N ASN A 41 -10.05 -12.68 -1.24
CA ASN A 41 -11.27 -12.17 -1.84
C ASN A 41 -10.94 -11.48 -3.17
N ASN A 42 -10.98 -12.25 -4.26
CA ASN A 42 -10.70 -11.76 -5.61
C ASN A 42 -11.71 -10.71 -6.11
N VAL A 43 -12.95 -10.76 -5.63
CA VAL A 43 -13.98 -9.78 -6.02
C VAL A 43 -13.68 -8.43 -5.39
N ALA A 44 -13.43 -8.41 -4.08
CA ALA A 44 -13.04 -7.20 -3.36
C ALA A 44 -11.71 -6.66 -3.88
N THR A 45 -10.74 -7.53 -4.17
CA THR A 45 -9.45 -7.13 -4.77
C THR A 45 -9.63 -6.39 -6.09
N LYS A 46 -10.48 -6.88 -6.99
CA LYS A 46 -10.77 -6.20 -8.26
C LYS A 46 -11.47 -4.85 -8.05
N ALA A 47 -12.43 -4.80 -7.14
CA ALA A 47 -13.15 -3.57 -6.83
C ALA A 47 -12.25 -2.51 -6.17
N ALA A 48 -11.41 -2.92 -5.22
CA ALA A 48 -10.39 -2.08 -4.60
C ALA A 48 -9.42 -1.53 -5.64
N CYS A 49 -8.95 -2.36 -6.58
CA CYS A 49 -8.11 -1.89 -7.67
C CYS A 49 -8.81 -0.90 -8.61
N ALA A 50 -10.10 -1.09 -8.91
CA ALA A 50 -10.85 -0.12 -9.71
C ALA A 50 -10.98 1.22 -8.98
N ALA A 51 -11.29 1.21 -7.67
CA ALA A 51 -11.38 2.40 -6.86
C ALA A 51 -10.02 3.13 -6.75
N TYR A 52 -8.93 2.38 -6.55
CA TYR A 52 -7.57 2.91 -6.52
C TYR A 52 -7.21 3.62 -7.83
N LYS A 53 -7.44 2.98 -8.98
CA LYS A 53 -7.19 3.57 -10.30
C LYS A 53 -8.04 4.82 -10.56
N ASN A 54 -9.26 4.87 -10.05
CA ASN A 54 -10.15 6.02 -10.22
C ASN A 54 -9.72 7.26 -9.41
N ARG A 55 -8.77 7.11 -8.47
CA ARG A 55 -8.12 8.23 -7.78
C ARG A 55 -7.13 9.02 -8.65
N ASN A 56 -7.03 8.65 -9.93
CA ASN A 56 -6.03 9.09 -10.89
C ASN A 56 -5.70 10.59 -10.79
N THR A 57 -4.48 10.91 -10.37
CA THR A 57 -3.96 12.29 -10.38
C THR A 57 -3.26 12.64 -11.70
N GLY A 58 -3.23 11.69 -12.65
CA GLY A 58 -2.84 11.86 -14.04
C GLY A 58 -1.35 11.77 -14.34
N THR A 59 -0.47 11.62 -13.33
CA THR A 59 1.00 11.73 -13.54
C THR A 59 1.86 10.86 -12.64
N LYS A 60 1.28 10.09 -11.73
CA LYS A 60 2.02 9.39 -10.69
C LYS A 60 2.13 7.91 -11.00
N GLN A 61 3.23 7.29 -10.60
CA GLN A 61 3.50 5.87 -10.85
C GLN A 61 2.42 4.93 -10.29
N TRP A 62 1.68 5.37 -9.28
CA TRP A 62 0.54 4.65 -8.71
C TRP A 62 -0.77 4.79 -9.51
N ASP A 63 -0.86 5.74 -10.44
CA ASP A 63 -2.01 5.89 -11.35
C ASP A 63 -2.08 4.73 -12.37
N THR A 64 -0.93 4.08 -12.64
CA THR A 64 -0.81 2.86 -13.45
C THR A 64 -0.79 1.64 -12.56
N CYS A 65 -1.87 0.86 -12.60
CA CYS A 65 -1.98 -0.38 -11.87
C CYS A 65 -2.14 -1.52 -12.89
N PRO A 66 -1.02 -2.02 -13.46
CA PRO A 66 -1.06 -3.03 -14.52
C PRO A 66 -1.63 -4.35 -14.02
N ASP A 67 -1.40 -4.72 -12.74
CA ASP A 67 -1.93 -5.95 -12.15
C ASP A 67 -2.02 -5.86 -10.62
N CYS A 68 -2.83 -4.96 -10.02
CA CYS A 68 -3.01 -4.88 -8.54
C CYS A 68 -1.71 -5.08 -7.73
N THR A 69 -0.59 -4.63 -8.28
CA THR A 69 0.75 -4.92 -7.81
C THR A 69 1.11 -3.65 -7.06
N PRO A 70 0.99 -3.64 -5.73
CA PRO A 70 1.05 -2.48 -4.89
C PRO A 70 2.51 -2.06 -4.69
N LYS A 71 3.32 -2.08 -5.75
CA LYS A 71 4.72 -1.62 -5.72
C LYS A 71 4.86 -0.24 -5.09
N HIS A 72 3.78 0.56 -5.04
CA HIS A 72 3.72 1.85 -4.35
C HIS A 72 2.38 2.14 -3.63
N ILE A 73 1.59 1.14 -3.24
CA ILE A 73 0.38 1.39 -2.42
C ILE A 73 0.76 1.24 -0.95
N GLY A 74 0.56 2.29 -0.15
CA GLY A 74 0.74 2.19 1.30
C GLY A 74 -0.23 1.18 1.90
N GLY A 75 0.22 0.34 2.83
CA GLY A 75 -0.59 -0.73 3.42
C GLY A 75 -1.93 -0.23 3.99
N ASP A 76 -1.94 0.95 4.62
CA ASP A 76 -3.16 1.57 5.16
C ASP A 76 -4.15 1.99 4.07
N GLU A 77 -3.64 2.49 2.94
CA GLU A 77 -4.45 2.92 1.80
C GLU A 77 -5.04 1.71 1.06
N TRP A 78 -4.27 0.65 0.88
CA TRP A 78 -4.77 -0.59 0.28
C TRP A 78 -5.88 -1.22 1.14
N ASN A 79 -5.67 -1.25 2.45
CA ASN A 79 -6.66 -1.75 3.40
C ASN A 79 -7.96 -0.94 3.33
N TYR A 80 -7.88 0.40 3.22
CA TYR A 80 -9.06 1.25 3.05
C TYR A 80 -9.92 0.81 1.85
N TYR A 81 -9.31 0.58 0.69
CA TYR A 81 -10.04 0.16 -0.50
C TYR A 81 -10.58 -1.26 -0.40
N CYS A 82 -9.87 -2.18 0.25
CA CYS A 82 -10.36 -3.53 0.52
C CYS A 82 -11.60 -3.51 1.43
N LEU A 83 -11.58 -2.71 2.50
CA LEU A 83 -12.72 -2.55 3.40
C LEU A 83 -13.92 -1.93 2.67
N GLN A 84 -13.69 -0.90 1.85
CA GLN A 84 -14.74 -0.28 1.04
C GLN A 84 -15.35 -1.27 0.02
N ALA A 85 -14.54 -2.20 -0.49
CA ALA A 85 -14.97 -3.27 -1.38
C ALA A 85 -15.64 -4.46 -0.65
N GLY A 86 -15.78 -4.40 0.67
CA GLY A 86 -16.47 -5.40 1.49
C GLY A 86 -15.60 -6.55 1.99
N ALA A 87 -14.27 -6.46 1.85
CA ALA A 87 -13.36 -7.42 2.46
C ALA A 87 -13.20 -7.15 3.97
N TYR A 88 -12.64 -8.13 4.68
CA TYR A 88 -12.33 -7.99 6.10
C TYR A 88 -11.01 -7.26 6.35
N ALA A 89 -10.01 -7.50 5.51
CA ALA A 89 -8.69 -6.90 5.62
C ALA A 89 -7.97 -6.89 4.26
N SER A 90 -6.75 -6.36 4.25
CA SER A 90 -5.80 -6.53 3.17
C SER A 90 -4.51 -7.18 3.64
N GLU A 91 -3.88 -7.96 2.77
CA GLU A 91 -2.54 -8.50 2.96
C GLU A 91 -1.65 -8.01 1.82
N ALA A 92 -0.35 -7.94 2.07
CA ALA A 92 0.63 -7.54 1.08
C ALA A 92 1.97 -8.29 1.33
N GLU A 93 2.71 -8.59 0.26
CA GLU A 93 4.03 -9.25 0.28
C GLU A 93 5.02 -8.58 -0.67
#